data_AF-A0A7V1SRP0-F1
#
_entry.id   AF-A0A7V1SRP0-F1
#
_cell.length_a   1.000
_cell.length_b   1.000
_cell.length_c   1.000
_cell.angle_alpha   90.00
_cell.angle_beta   90.00
_cell.angle_gamma   90.00
#
_symmetry.space_group_name_H-M   'P 1'
#
loop_
_entity.id
_entity.type
_entity.pdbx_description
1 polymer ?
#
loop_
_entity_poly.entity_id
_entity_poly.type
_entity_poly.pdbx_seq_one_letter_code
_entity_poly.pdbx_strand_id
1 'polypeptide(L)'
;MSNKAKKIFLILSVAVPFMLYCVYYYGMMVKNAPYKFSEFEGLKLEYGYNDSLLNKYNSITGDYQFVNRQDSLVRMHMKLSKDDLLYLHRKAAELGFWDFPSNETKQDAKTRSMRYIIEFKYKRKTKRVVFDDAYQGNDKLIDANQRLIKEIQSKLDDNEARLRSINK
;
A
#
# COMPACT_ATOMS: atom_id res chain seq x y z
N MET A 1 58.04 0.65 -10.36
CA MET A 1 56.78 -0.08 -10.09
C MET A 1 56.37 -0.87 -11.32
N SER A 2 56.12 -2.18 -11.17
CA SER A 2 55.66 -3.05 -12.27
C SER A 2 54.28 -2.61 -12.79
N ASN A 3 54.09 -2.63 -14.10
CA ASN A 3 52.80 -2.31 -14.75
C ASN A 3 51.64 -3.15 -14.19
N LYS A 4 51.91 -4.38 -13.74
CA LYS A 4 50.90 -5.24 -13.10
C LYS A 4 50.40 -4.64 -11.78
N ALA A 5 51.29 -4.11 -10.94
CA ALA A 5 50.93 -3.51 -9.66
C ALA A 5 50.13 -2.21 -9.82
N LYS A 6 50.48 -1.37 -10.81
CA LYS A 6 49.70 -0.15 -11.14
C LYS A 6 48.29 -0.50 -11.62
N LYS A 7 48.15 -1.54 -12.45
CA LYS A 7 46.83 -2.00 -12.94
C LYS A 7 45.95 -2.54 -11.81
N ILE A 8 46.53 -3.36 -10.92
CA ILE A 8 45.83 -3.90 -9.74
C ILE A 8 45.42 -2.76 -8.81
N PHE A 9 46.31 -1.80 -8.55
CA PHE A 9 46.01 -0.65 -7.70
C PHE A 9 44.88 0.21 -8.27
N LEU A 10 44.86 0.46 -9.58
CA LEU A 10 43.80 1.24 -10.23
C LEU A 10 42.44 0.52 -10.20
N ILE A 11 42.43 -0.80 -10.38
CA ILE A 11 41.20 -1.61 -10.25
C ILE A 11 40.68 -1.56 -8.81
N LEU A 12 41.54 -1.76 -7.81
CA LEU A 12 41.15 -1.76 -6.40
C LEU A 12 40.71 -0.39 -5.88
N SER A 13 41.34 0.70 -6.33
CA SER A 13 41.05 2.06 -5.85
C SER A 13 39.93 2.76 -6.60
N VAL A 14 39.67 2.41 -7.86
CA VAL A 14 38.68 3.09 -8.71
C VAL A 14 37.54 2.16 -9.09
N ALA A 15 37.84 0.99 -9.66
CA ALA A 15 36.78 0.11 -10.19
C ALA A 15 35.97 -0.57 -9.08
N VAL A 16 36.61 -1.00 -7.99
CA VAL A 16 35.92 -1.66 -6.86
C VAL A 16 34.97 -0.70 -6.12
N PRO A 17 35.37 0.51 -5.70
CA PRO A 17 34.46 1.45 -5.04
C PRO A 17 33.33 1.89 -5.96
N PHE A 18 33.62 2.08 -7.26
CA PHE A 18 32.59 2.40 -8.25
C PHE A 18 31.58 1.26 -8.42
N MET A 19 32.03 0.01 -8.53
CA MET A 19 31.12 -1.15 -8.58
C MET A 19 30.27 -1.29 -7.31
N LEU A 20 30.87 -1.10 -6.13
CA LEU A 20 30.12 -1.11 -4.86
C LEU A 20 29.07 -0.01 -4.82
N TYR A 21 29.41 1.20 -5.28
CA TYR A 21 28.46 2.31 -5.37
C TYR A 21 27.32 1.99 -6.35
N CYS A 22 27.62 1.45 -7.53
CA CYS A 22 26.60 1.02 -8.48
C CYS A 22 25.69 -0.06 -7.89
N VAL A 23 26.25 -1.10 -7.26
CA VAL A 23 25.44 -2.17 -6.66
C VAL A 23 24.58 -1.65 -5.51
N TYR A 24 25.11 -0.77 -4.66
CA TYR A 24 24.34 -0.18 -3.56
C TYR A 24 23.19 0.70 -4.09
N TYR A 25 23.49 1.61 -5.02
CA TYR A 25 22.53 2.56 -5.56
C TYR A 25 21.45 1.87 -6.41
N TYR A 26 21.87 1.03 -7.37
CA TYR A 26 20.93 0.32 -8.24
C TYR A 26 20.27 -0.87 -7.54
N GLY A 27 20.89 -1.49 -6.54
CA GLY A 27 20.29 -2.54 -5.73
C GLY A 27 19.07 -2.07 -4.94
N MET A 28 19.12 -0.85 -4.37
CA MET A 28 17.94 -0.22 -3.76
C MET A 28 16.85 0.07 -4.79
N MET A 29 17.22 0.51 -5.99
CA MET A 29 16.26 0.76 -7.08
C MET A 29 15.57 -0.54 -7.54
N VAL A 30 16.28 -1.66 -7.60
CA VAL A 30 15.73 -2.98 -7.96
C VAL A 30 14.81 -3.52 -6.87
N LYS A 31 15.11 -3.28 -5.58
CA LYS A 31 14.20 -3.63 -4.47
C LYS A 31 12.86 -2.88 -4.51
N ASN A 32 12.87 -1.61 -4.96
CA ASN A 32 11.67 -0.78 -5.14
C ASN A 32 11.02 -0.91 -6.53
N ALA A 33 11.68 -1.59 -7.48
CA ALA A 33 11.17 -1.81 -8.82
C ALA A 33 9.86 -2.61 -8.97
N PRO A 34 9.44 -3.52 -8.05
CA PRO A 34 8.21 -4.30 -8.25
C PRO A 34 6.92 -3.52 -7.96
N TYR A 35 7.01 -2.31 -7.41
CA TYR A 35 5.84 -1.46 -7.13
C TYR A 35 5.77 -0.29 -8.11
N LYS A 36 5.82 -0.60 -9.41
CA LYS A 36 5.58 0.41 -10.45
C LYS A 36 4.10 0.50 -10.76
N PHE A 37 3.58 1.72 -10.88
CA PHE A 37 2.19 1.93 -11.28
C PHE A 37 1.85 1.31 -12.65
N SER A 38 2.81 1.18 -13.56
CA SER A 38 2.62 0.49 -14.85
C SER A 38 2.26 -0.99 -14.72
N GLU A 39 2.59 -1.60 -13.58
CA GLU A 39 2.25 -2.98 -13.24
C GLU A 39 1.11 -3.07 -12.23
N PHE A 40 0.53 -1.93 -11.81
CA PHE A 40 -0.55 -1.90 -10.84
C PHE A 40 -1.85 -2.44 -11.45
N GLU A 41 -2.44 -3.44 -10.80
CA GLU A 41 -3.70 -4.04 -11.23
C GLU A 41 -4.87 -3.44 -10.46
N GLY A 42 -4.71 -3.25 -9.15
CA GLY A 42 -5.75 -2.64 -8.35
C GLY A 42 -5.50 -2.70 -6.84
N LEU A 43 -6.29 -1.90 -6.15
CA LEU A 43 -6.45 -1.83 -4.71
C LEU A 43 -7.69 -2.62 -4.27
N LYS A 44 -7.56 -3.36 -3.17
CA LYS A 44 -8.71 -3.81 -2.37
C LYS A 44 -8.59 -3.28 -0.96
N LEU A 45 -9.74 -2.91 -0.39
CA LEU A 45 -9.86 -2.49 0.99
C LEU A 45 -11.01 -3.28 1.62
N GLU A 46 -10.74 -3.96 2.73
CA GLU A 46 -11.79 -4.56 3.55
C GLU A 46 -11.67 -4.02 4.97
N TYR A 47 -12.77 -3.58 5.56
CA TYR A 47 -12.77 -3.07 6.92
C TYR A 47 -14.07 -3.33 7.66
N GLY A 48 -13.96 -3.48 8.98
CA GLY A 48 -15.08 -3.76 9.86
C GLY A 48 -14.60 -4.18 11.23
N TYR A 49 -15.52 -4.64 12.07
CA TYR A 49 -15.15 -5.22 13.35
C TYR A 49 -14.53 -6.60 13.14
N ASN A 50 -13.66 -7.05 14.04
CA ASN A 50 -12.91 -8.31 13.92
C ASN A 50 -13.76 -9.55 13.58
N ASP A 51 -15.04 -9.53 13.89
CA ASP A 51 -16.03 -10.58 13.61
C ASP A 51 -16.62 -10.50 12.19
N SER A 52 -16.65 -9.31 11.60
CA SER A 52 -17.38 -9.02 10.38
C SER A 52 -16.73 -7.86 9.59
N LEU A 53 -15.96 -8.22 8.55
CA LEU A 53 -15.44 -7.27 7.56
C LEU A 53 -16.55 -6.94 6.54
N LEU A 54 -17.56 -6.20 6.99
CA LEU A 54 -18.75 -5.92 6.18
C LEU A 54 -18.47 -4.92 5.06
N ASN A 55 -17.52 -4.00 5.25
CA ASN A 55 -17.20 -3.01 4.22
C ASN A 55 -16.07 -3.56 3.34
N LYS A 56 -16.31 -3.59 2.03
CA LYS A 56 -15.39 -4.16 1.05
C LYS A 56 -15.37 -3.32 -0.20
N TYR A 57 -14.19 -3.10 -0.74
CA TYR A 57 -13.99 -2.40 -2.00
C TYR A 57 -12.96 -3.14 -2.83
N ASN A 58 -13.25 -3.31 -4.12
CA ASN A 58 -12.32 -3.86 -5.10
C ASN A 58 -12.29 -2.98 -6.33
N SER A 59 -11.18 -2.26 -6.54
CA SER A 59 -11.01 -1.38 -7.71
C SER A 59 -10.88 -2.10 -9.05
N ILE A 60 -10.55 -3.40 -9.06
CA ILE A 60 -10.43 -4.18 -10.30
C ILE A 60 -11.83 -4.45 -10.87
N THR A 61 -12.72 -4.96 -10.02
CA THR A 61 -14.10 -5.26 -10.43
C THR A 61 -14.96 -4.01 -10.39
N GLY A 62 -14.70 -3.09 -9.45
CA GLY A 62 -15.57 -1.96 -9.12
C GLY A 62 -16.62 -2.30 -8.06
N ASP A 63 -16.53 -3.46 -7.42
CA ASP A 63 -17.50 -3.85 -6.41
C ASP A 63 -17.24 -3.07 -5.12
N TYR A 64 -18.26 -2.34 -4.67
CA TYR A 64 -18.24 -1.62 -3.42
C TYR A 64 -19.41 -2.05 -2.55
N GLN A 65 -19.10 -2.48 -1.33
CA GLN A 65 -20.05 -2.89 -0.31
C GLN A 65 -19.75 -2.12 0.96
N PHE A 66 -20.77 -1.50 1.56
CA PHE A 66 -20.64 -0.79 2.83
C PHE A 66 -21.93 -0.83 3.63
N VAL A 67 -21.82 -0.62 4.95
CA VAL A 67 -22.97 -0.47 5.85
C VAL A 67 -23.34 1.01 5.91
N ASN A 68 -24.59 1.34 5.59
CA ASN A 68 -25.09 2.71 5.66
C ASN A 68 -25.50 3.11 7.09
N ARG A 69 -25.98 4.35 7.27
CA ARG A 69 -26.41 4.88 8.58
C ARG A 69 -27.64 4.19 9.16
N GLN A 70 -28.34 3.39 8.36
CA GLN A 70 -29.53 2.63 8.72
C GLN A 70 -29.19 1.15 8.99
N ASP A 71 -27.92 0.85 9.30
CA ASP A 71 -27.38 -0.51 9.50
C ASP A 71 -27.68 -1.48 8.35
N SER A 72 -27.94 -0.96 7.16
CA SER A 72 -28.25 -1.75 5.97
C SER A 72 -27.02 -1.91 5.11
N LEU A 73 -26.79 -3.13 4.62
CA LEU A 73 -25.70 -3.45 3.71
C LEU A 73 -26.05 -2.97 2.30
N VAL A 74 -25.34 -1.96 1.82
CA VAL A 74 -25.48 -1.43 0.47
C VAL A 74 -24.39 -2.03 -0.41
N ARG A 75 -24.76 -2.43 -1.62
CA ARG A 75 -23.85 -2.88 -2.66
C ARG A 75 -24.05 -2.00 -3.89
N MET A 76 -22.95 -1.50 -4.44
CA MET A 76 -22.97 -0.71 -5.65
C MET A 76 -21.73 -0.97 -6.49
N HIS A 77 -21.81 -0.61 -7.76
CA HIS A 77 -20.68 -0.65 -8.67
C HIS A 77 -20.07 0.74 -8.77
N MET A 78 -18.83 0.89 -8.29
CA MET A 78 -18.08 2.13 -8.31
C MET A 78 -16.63 1.84 -8.69
N LYS A 79 -16.14 2.50 -9.74
CA LYS A 79 -14.74 2.44 -10.15
C LYS A 79 -14.04 3.76 -9.86
N LEU A 80 -12.91 3.68 -9.15
CA LEU A 80 -11.95 4.77 -9.05
C LEU A 80 -11.34 5.05 -10.44
N SER A 81 -11.07 6.33 -10.71
CA SER A 81 -10.38 6.71 -11.95
C SER A 81 -8.91 6.27 -11.89
N LYS A 82 -8.23 6.25 -13.05
CA LYS A 82 -6.80 5.97 -13.10
C LYS A 82 -5.99 7.00 -12.29
N ASP A 83 -6.44 8.25 -12.27
CA ASP A 83 -5.76 9.32 -11.52
C ASP A 83 -5.92 9.14 -10.01
N ASP A 84 -7.10 8.72 -9.54
CA ASP A 84 -7.32 8.37 -8.14
C ASP A 84 -6.44 7.19 -7.72
N LEU A 85 -6.38 6.15 -8.55
CA LEU A 85 -5.54 4.98 -8.31
C LEU A 85 -4.04 5.34 -8.29
N LEU A 86 -3.60 6.22 -9.19
CA LEU A 86 -2.23 6.72 -9.23
C LEU A 86 -1.91 7.55 -7.98
N TYR A 87 -2.85 8.39 -7.54
CA TYR A 87 -2.73 9.15 -6.32
C TYR A 87 -2.56 8.24 -5.10
N LEU A 88 -3.45 7.25 -4.92
CA LEU A 88 -3.39 6.31 -3.81
C LEU A 88 -2.09 5.47 -3.84
N HIS A 89 -1.64 5.06 -5.02
CA HIS A 89 -0.35 4.38 -5.18
C HIS A 89 0.83 5.26 -4.73
N ARG A 90 0.85 6.53 -5.14
CA ARG A 90 1.90 7.48 -4.73
C ARG A 90 1.86 7.73 -3.22
N LYS A 91 0.66 7.86 -2.64
CA LYS A 91 0.49 8.01 -1.19
C LYS A 91 0.96 6.79 -0.41
N ALA A 92 0.66 5.58 -0.88
CA ALA A 92 1.21 4.36 -0.28
C ALA A 92 2.74 4.32 -0.35
N ALA A 93 3.34 4.76 -1.47
CA ALA A 93 4.79 4.84 -1.59
C ALA A 93 5.42 5.91 -0.67
N GLU A 94 4.80 7.09 -0.56
CA GLU A 94 5.22 8.19 0.32
C GLU A 94 5.23 7.76 1.79
N LEU A 95 4.22 7.00 2.20
CA LEU A 95 4.07 6.49 3.56
C LEU A 95 4.93 5.25 3.84
N GLY A 96 5.64 4.71 2.85
CA GLY A 96 6.47 3.52 3.02
C GLY A 96 5.70 2.20 3.14
N PHE A 97 4.47 2.13 2.61
CA PHE A 97 3.57 0.97 2.73
C PHE A 97 4.21 -0.36 2.28
N TRP A 98 5.16 -0.29 1.35
CA TRP A 98 5.88 -1.46 0.85
C TRP A 98 6.69 -2.17 1.93
N ASP A 99 7.16 -1.44 2.94
CA ASP A 99 7.98 -1.92 4.05
C ASP A 99 7.16 -2.28 5.30
N PHE A 100 5.84 -2.02 5.29
CA PHE A 100 5.00 -2.32 6.45
C PHE A 100 4.96 -3.82 6.76
N PRO A 101 4.93 -4.23 8.03
CA PRO A 101 4.64 -5.61 8.39
C PRO A 101 3.32 -6.09 7.77
N SER A 102 3.25 -7.35 7.35
CA SER A 102 2.00 -7.89 6.77
C SER A 102 0.86 -8.01 7.79
N ASN A 103 1.20 -8.16 9.08
CA ASN A 103 0.26 -8.32 10.18
C ASN A 103 0.62 -7.37 11.31
N GLU A 104 -0.18 -6.34 11.50
CA GLU A 104 -0.16 -5.36 12.59
C GLU A 104 -1.44 -5.53 13.41
N THR A 105 -1.61 -6.74 13.95
CA THR A 105 -2.78 -7.11 14.75
C THR A 105 -2.51 -6.89 16.23
N LYS A 106 -3.57 -6.62 16.99
CA LYS A 106 -3.52 -6.53 18.46
C LYS A 106 -2.96 -7.81 19.10
N GLN A 107 -2.39 -7.69 20.30
CA GLN A 107 -1.90 -8.84 21.07
C GLN A 107 -3.04 -9.62 21.74
N ASP A 108 -4.12 -8.95 22.14
CA ASP A 108 -5.26 -9.59 22.83
C ASP A 108 -6.43 -9.89 21.87
N ALA A 109 -6.74 -11.17 21.68
CA ALA A 109 -7.83 -11.63 20.84
C ALA A 109 -9.22 -11.19 21.31
N LYS A 110 -9.43 -10.87 22.60
CA LYS A 110 -10.77 -10.59 23.17
C LYS A 110 -11.30 -9.18 22.93
N THR A 111 -10.44 -8.18 22.72
CA THR A 111 -10.87 -6.79 22.57
C THR A 111 -11.53 -6.54 21.21
N ARG A 112 -12.78 -6.08 21.18
CA ARG A 112 -13.42 -5.70 19.90
C ARG A 112 -12.69 -4.48 19.33
N SER A 113 -12.09 -4.61 18.16
CA SER A 113 -11.39 -3.53 17.46
C SER A 113 -11.79 -3.52 15.99
N MET A 114 -11.58 -2.36 15.35
CA MET A 114 -11.74 -2.23 13.91
C MET A 114 -10.49 -2.79 13.23
N ARG A 115 -10.71 -3.65 12.23
CA ARG A 115 -9.67 -4.26 11.41
C ARG A 115 -9.76 -3.74 10.00
N TYR A 116 -8.60 -3.45 9.42
CA TYR A 116 -8.42 -2.98 8.06
C TYR A 116 -7.50 -3.95 7.33
N ILE A 117 -7.92 -4.39 6.15
CA ILE A 117 -7.11 -5.20 5.24
C ILE A 117 -6.93 -4.38 3.98
N ILE A 118 -5.68 -4.00 3.73
CA ILE A 118 -5.28 -3.19 2.58
C ILE A 118 -4.45 -4.07 1.66
N GLU A 119 -4.91 -4.25 0.42
CA GLU A 119 -4.22 -5.05 -0.58
C GLU A 119 -3.93 -4.23 -1.83
N PHE A 120 -2.65 -4.02 -2.13
CA PHE A 120 -2.19 -3.50 -3.42
C PHE A 120 -1.70 -4.65 -4.28
N LYS A 121 -2.40 -4.91 -5.38
CA LYS A 121 -2.09 -5.96 -6.34
C LYS A 121 -1.36 -5.39 -7.56
N TYR A 122 -0.25 -6.02 -7.90
CA TYR A 122 0.54 -5.76 -9.11
C TYR A 122 0.68 -7.04 -9.91
N LYS A 123 1.02 -6.93 -11.19
CA LYS A 123 1.22 -8.08 -12.10
C LYS A 123 2.16 -9.15 -11.54
N ARG A 124 3.19 -8.74 -10.81
CA ARG A 124 4.27 -9.64 -10.32
C ARG A 124 4.30 -9.80 -8.81
N LYS A 125 3.57 -8.97 -8.06
CA LYS A 125 3.64 -8.92 -6.60
C LYS A 125 2.34 -8.41 -6.00
N THR A 126 1.98 -8.94 -4.84
CA THR A 126 0.87 -8.43 -4.04
C THR A 126 1.41 -8.04 -2.68
N LYS A 127 1.07 -6.83 -2.22
CA LYS A 127 1.30 -6.40 -0.84
C LYS A 127 -0.04 -6.36 -0.13
N ARG A 128 -0.17 -7.18 0.93
CA ARG A 128 -1.33 -7.20 1.81
C ARG A 128 -0.90 -6.88 3.23
N VAL A 129 -1.57 -5.91 3.85
CA VAL A 129 -1.34 -5.48 5.23
C VAL A 129 -2.66 -5.60 5.99
N VAL A 130 -2.63 -6.26 7.14
CA VAL A 130 -3.72 -6.34 8.10
C VAL A 130 -3.38 -5.44 9.27
N PHE A 131 -4.19 -4.43 9.52
CA PHE A 131 -4.00 -3.44 10.58
C PHE A 131 -5.21 -3.43 11.51
N ASP A 132 -4.97 -3.61 12.81
CA ASP A 132 -5.99 -3.44 13.85
C ASP A 132 -5.82 -2.07 14.51
N ASP A 133 -6.91 -1.31 14.69
CA ASP A 133 -6.85 0.01 15.34
C ASP A 133 -6.38 -0.07 16.82
N ALA A 134 -6.49 -1.26 17.43
CA ALA A 134 -5.97 -1.56 18.77
C ALA A 134 -4.50 -2.06 18.76
N TYR A 135 -3.78 -1.92 17.65
CA TYR A 135 -2.37 -2.26 17.57
C TYR A 135 -1.53 -1.32 18.45
N GLN A 136 -0.74 -1.87 19.36
CA GLN A 136 0.10 -1.13 20.32
C GLN A 136 1.59 -1.16 19.90
N GLY A 137 1.87 -1.24 18.61
CA GLY A 137 3.23 -1.29 18.09
C GLY A 137 3.85 0.09 17.90
N ASN A 138 4.57 0.27 16.79
CA ASN A 138 5.26 1.52 16.50
C ASN A 138 4.28 2.63 16.11
N ASP A 139 4.25 3.73 16.88
CA ASP A 139 3.39 4.89 16.65
C ASP A 139 3.50 5.47 15.22
N LYS A 140 4.69 5.43 14.61
CA LYS A 140 4.88 5.90 13.24
C LYS A 140 4.17 5.02 12.21
N LEU A 141 4.15 3.70 12.44
CA LEU A 141 3.43 2.76 11.57
C LEU A 141 1.91 2.94 11.75
N ILE A 142 1.44 3.14 12.98
CA ILE A 142 0.05 3.41 13.29
C ILE A 142 -0.42 4.68 12.57
N ASP A 143 0.31 5.80 12.72
CA ASP A 143 -0.01 7.07 12.04
C ASP A 143 0.02 6.91 10.50
N ALA A 144 1.00 6.19 9.96
CA ALA A 144 1.10 5.99 8.52
C ALA A 144 -0.05 5.11 7.98
N ASN A 145 -0.45 4.05 8.69
CA ASN A 145 -1.62 3.23 8.32
C ASN A 145 -2.92 4.04 8.39
N GLN A 146 -3.13 4.79 9.48
CA GLN A 146 -4.31 5.64 9.65
C GLN A 146 -4.42 6.70 8.54
N ARG A 147 -3.31 7.35 8.17
CA ARG A 147 -3.27 8.29 7.04
C ARG A 147 -3.63 7.61 5.72
N LEU A 148 -3.05 6.44 5.43
CA LEU A 148 -3.35 5.72 4.19
C LEU A 148 -4.82 5.31 4.11
N ILE A 149 -5.37 4.76 5.19
CA ILE A 149 -6.78 4.36 5.29
C ILE A 149 -7.69 5.57 5.04
N LYS A 150 -7.40 6.69 5.70
CA LYS A 150 -8.16 7.93 5.57
C LYS A 150 -8.16 8.45 4.13
N GLU A 151 -7.01 8.43 3.45
CA GLU A 151 -6.93 8.85 2.05
C GLU A 151 -7.71 7.92 1.11
N ILE A 152 -7.65 6.60 1.34
CA ILE A 152 -8.44 5.64 0.55
C ILE A 152 -9.94 5.89 0.76
N GLN A 153 -10.40 6.01 2.01
CA GLN A 153 -11.80 6.26 2.34
C GLN A 153 -12.28 7.59 1.76
N SER A 154 -11.50 8.66 1.90
CA SER A 154 -11.79 9.96 1.30
C SER A 154 -12.03 9.87 -0.21
N LYS A 155 -11.20 9.11 -0.93
CA LYS A 155 -11.39 8.90 -2.38
C LYS A 155 -12.61 8.06 -2.74
N LEU A 156 -13.00 7.11 -1.88
CA LEU A 156 -14.24 6.35 -2.06
C LEU A 156 -15.46 7.25 -1.85
N ASP A 157 -15.46 8.04 -0.78
CA ASP A 157 -16.55 8.96 -0.43
C ASP A 157 -16.73 10.06 -1.50
N ASP A 158 -15.63 10.65 -1.98
CA ASP A 158 -15.62 11.64 -3.06
C ASP A 158 -16.29 11.08 -4.34
N ASN A 159 -15.93 9.86 -4.71
CA ASN A 159 -16.44 9.22 -5.93
C ASN A 159 -17.89 8.76 -5.76
N GLU A 160 -18.26 8.26 -4.58
CA GLU A 160 -19.65 7.95 -4.25
C GLU A 160 -20.54 9.19 -4.33
N ALA A 161 -20.10 10.31 -3.73
CA ALA A 161 -20.83 11.58 -3.78
C ALA A 161 -21.05 12.06 -5.22
N ARG A 162 -20.02 11.93 -6.08
CA ARG A 162 -20.11 12.25 -7.51
C ARG A 162 -21.08 11.33 -8.25
N LEU A 163 -21.11 10.02 -7.94
CA LEU A 163 -22.07 9.11 -8.57
C LEU A 163 -23.51 9.42 -8.14
N ARG A 164 -23.73 9.77 -6.87
CA ARG A 164 -25.04 10.17 -6.36
C ARG A 164 -25.53 11.48 -6.97
N SER A 165 -24.65 12.43 -7.27
CA SER A 165 -25.05 13.70 -7.91
C SER A 165 -25.40 13.55 -9.39
N ILE A 166 -24.81 12.59 -10.10
CA ILE A 166 -25.13 12.29 -11.51
C ILE A 166 -26.47 11.56 -11.63
N ASN A 167 -26.81 10.72 -10.67
CA ASN A 167 -28.04 9.92 -10.67
C ASN A 167 -29.27 10.66 -10.11
N LYS A 168 -29.15 11.96 -9.81
CA LYS A 168 -30.22 12.80 -9.26
C LYS A 168 -30.69 13.81 -10.29
#